data_AF-A0A967ETB8-F1
#
_entry.id   AF-A0A967ETB8-F1
#
_cell.length_a   1.000
_cell.length_b   1.000
_cell.length_c   1.000
_cell.angle_alpha   90.00
_cell.angle_beta   90.00
_cell.angle_gamma   90.00
#
_symmetry.space_group_name_H-M   'P 1'
#
loop_
_entity.id
_entity.type
_entity.pdbx_description
1 polymer ?
#
loop_
_entity_poly.entity_id
_entity_poly.type
_entity_poly.pdbx_seq_one_letter_code
_entity_poly.pdbx_strand_id
1 'polypeptide(L)'
;MSENGSAAVEFALVLPVVLLVLLAVTQVAVVARTQLELANAAREGARRAATAPDPAEAVDAVRRALDPDVAARVHVQVRRPHVVGRPAEVTVTLPVRLAGLAGMTVRLRSSAVMRVER
;
A
#
# COMPACT_ATOMS: atom_id res chain seq x y z
N MET A 1 21.13 -10.50 49.40
CA MET A 1 21.65 -10.04 48.10
C MET A 1 20.92 -10.80 46.99
N SER A 2 19.63 -10.52 46.75
CA SER A 2 18.85 -11.22 45.69
C SER A 2 17.74 -10.38 45.04
N GLU A 3 17.41 -9.19 45.56
CA GLU A 3 16.27 -8.39 45.04
C GLU A 3 16.54 -7.79 43.65
N ASN A 4 17.79 -7.41 43.36
CA ASN A 4 18.17 -6.83 42.07
C ASN A 4 18.16 -7.84 40.90
N GLY A 5 18.30 -9.15 41.19
CA GLY A 5 18.24 -10.19 40.16
C GLY A 5 16.81 -10.53 39.73
N SER A 6 15.86 -10.45 40.67
CA SER A 6 14.43 -10.70 40.40
C SER A 6 13.84 -9.64 39.48
N ALA A 7 14.13 -8.36 39.74
CA ALA A 7 13.63 -7.25 38.93
C ALA A 7 14.13 -7.30 37.47
N ALA A 8 15.39 -7.70 37.26
CA ALA A 8 15.95 -7.85 35.91
C ALA A 8 15.30 -9.00 35.13
N VAL A 9 14.96 -10.11 35.80
CA VAL A 9 14.30 -11.28 35.19
C VAL A 9 12.84 -10.97 34.84
N GLU A 10 12.13 -10.26 35.70
CA GLU A 10 10.75 -9.84 35.45
C GLU A 10 10.65 -8.90 34.25
N PHE A 11 11.59 -7.94 34.14
CA PHE A 11 11.69 -7.07 32.98
C PHE A 11 12.04 -7.82 31.69
N ALA A 12 12.95 -8.81 31.77
CA ALA A 12 13.31 -9.66 30.64
C ALA A 12 12.12 -10.47 30.09
N LEU A 13 11.12 -10.78 30.93
CA LEU A 13 9.90 -11.47 30.53
C LEU A 13 8.89 -10.53 29.81
N VAL A 14 8.84 -9.26 30.21
CA VAL A 14 7.93 -8.25 29.64
C VAL A 14 8.46 -7.69 28.33
N LEU A 15 9.78 -7.52 28.21
CA LEU A 15 10.42 -6.92 27.05
C LEU A 15 10.01 -7.56 25.70
N PRO A 16 9.94 -8.90 25.54
CA PRO A 16 9.47 -9.53 24.30
C PRO A 16 8.06 -9.09 23.90
N VAL A 17 7.14 -8.97 24.87
CA VAL A 17 5.76 -8.54 24.62
C VAL A 17 5.74 -7.08 24.15
N VAL A 18 6.49 -6.21 24.81
CA VAL A 18 6.61 -4.79 24.41
C VAL A 18 7.18 -4.66 23.00
N LEU A 19 8.23 -5.43 22.67
CA LEU A 19 8.82 -5.43 21.33
C LEU A 19 7.82 -5.92 20.26
N LEU A 20 7.01 -6.95 20.55
CA LEU A 20 5.97 -7.42 19.63
C LEU A 20 4.89 -6.36 19.42
N VAL A 21 4.47 -5.65 20.47
CA VAL A 21 3.49 -4.56 20.35
C VAL A 21 4.06 -3.40 19.52
N LEU A 22 5.30 -2.99 19.77
CA LEU A 22 5.96 -1.95 18.99
C LEU A 22 6.09 -2.35 17.51
N LEU A 23 6.50 -3.60 17.24
CA LEU A 23 6.56 -4.13 15.88
C LEU A 23 5.18 -4.06 15.22
N ALA A 24 4.12 -4.52 15.89
CA ALA A 24 2.76 -4.49 15.36
C ALA A 24 2.30 -3.05 15.04
N VAL A 25 2.52 -2.09 15.94
CA VAL A 25 2.14 -0.68 15.73
C VAL A 25 2.89 -0.07 14.55
N THR A 26 4.20 -0.28 14.47
CA THR A 26 5.01 0.26 13.35
C THR A 26 4.59 -0.35 12.01
N GLN A 27 4.26 -1.65 11.98
CA GLN A 27 3.75 -2.30 10.78
C GLN A 27 2.42 -1.75 10.32
N VAL A 28 1.47 -1.54 11.24
CA VAL A 28 0.18 -0.92 10.91
C VAL A 28 0.41 0.48 10.34
N ALA A 29 1.31 1.27 10.92
CA ALA A 29 1.63 2.61 10.41
C ALA A 29 2.21 2.56 8.98
N VAL A 30 3.14 1.64 8.70
CA VAL A 30 3.72 1.46 7.36
C VAL A 30 2.64 1.03 6.36
N VAL A 31 1.81 0.06 6.71
CA VAL A 31 0.71 -0.41 5.85
C VAL A 31 -0.27 0.72 5.55
N ALA A 32 -0.64 1.51 6.56
CA ALA A 32 -1.52 2.66 6.38
C ALA A 32 -0.89 3.70 5.44
N ARG A 33 0.37 4.07 5.65
CA ARG A 33 1.11 4.98 4.74
C ARG A 33 1.08 4.47 3.30
N THR A 34 1.44 3.21 3.07
CA THR A 34 1.43 2.61 1.73
C THR A 34 0.02 2.60 1.13
N GLN A 35 -1.03 2.34 1.93
CA GLN A 35 -2.40 2.39 1.45
C GLN A 35 -2.79 3.80 0.95
N LEU A 36 -2.35 4.87 1.64
CA LEU A 36 -2.56 6.24 1.18
C LEU A 36 -1.80 6.53 -0.14
N GLU A 37 -0.55 6.07 -0.25
CA GLU A 37 0.25 6.21 -1.48
C GLU A 37 -0.43 5.52 -2.67
N LEU A 38 -0.89 4.28 -2.49
CA LEU A 38 -1.63 3.55 -3.53
C LEU A 38 -2.93 4.26 -3.93
N ALA A 39 -3.64 4.88 -2.98
CA ALA A 39 -4.84 5.67 -3.27
C ALA A 39 -4.55 6.93 -4.07
N ASN A 40 -3.47 7.64 -3.75
CA ASN A 40 -3.06 8.81 -4.52
C ASN A 40 -2.61 8.42 -5.94
N ALA A 41 -1.84 7.34 -6.07
CA ALA A 41 -1.41 6.83 -7.37
C ALA A 41 -2.59 6.36 -8.23
N ALA A 42 -3.56 5.64 -7.64
CA ALA A 42 -4.78 5.24 -8.33
C ALA A 42 -5.57 6.44 -8.88
N ARG A 43 -5.69 7.51 -8.09
CA ARG A 43 -6.36 8.77 -8.52
C ARG A 43 -5.62 9.44 -9.67
N GLU A 44 -4.29 9.53 -9.63
CA GLU A 44 -3.51 10.10 -10.72
C GLU A 44 -3.63 9.26 -12.00
N GLY A 45 -3.61 7.93 -11.87
CA GLY A 45 -3.89 7.00 -12.95
C GLY A 45 -5.28 7.21 -13.56
N ALA A 46 -6.31 7.31 -12.72
CA ALA A 46 -7.68 7.56 -13.16
C ALA A 46 -7.83 8.91 -13.88
N ARG A 47 -7.13 9.95 -13.41
CA ARG A 47 -7.07 11.26 -14.08
C ARG A 47 -6.46 11.16 -15.47
N ARG A 48 -5.36 10.40 -15.61
CA ARG A 48 -4.76 10.15 -16.93
C ARG A 48 -5.66 9.31 -17.82
N ALA A 49 -6.28 8.26 -17.29
CA ALA A 49 -7.23 7.44 -18.04
C ALA A 49 -8.47 8.24 -18.50
N ALA A 50 -8.86 9.29 -17.78
CA ALA A 50 -9.98 10.14 -18.17
C ALA A 50 -9.68 10.97 -19.44
N THR A 51 -8.42 11.39 -19.62
CA THR A 51 -8.03 12.33 -20.69
C THR A 51 -7.24 11.68 -21.82
N ALA A 52 -6.56 10.55 -21.56
CA ALA A 52 -5.68 9.86 -22.49
C ALA A 52 -6.33 8.57 -23.00
N PRO A 53 -6.33 8.31 -24.33
CA PRO A 53 -6.92 7.11 -24.89
C PRO A 53 -6.27 5.81 -24.48
N ASP A 54 -4.95 5.84 -24.35
CA ASP A 54 -4.10 4.68 -24.11
C ASP A 54 -4.06 4.33 -22.61
N PRO A 55 -4.49 3.11 -22.22
CA PRO A 55 -4.35 2.62 -20.85
C PRO A 55 -2.90 2.60 -20.34
N ALA A 56 -1.90 2.48 -21.24
CA ALA A 56 -0.49 2.47 -20.84
C ALA A 56 -0.07 3.78 -20.18
N GLU A 57 -0.56 4.93 -20.66
CA GLU A 57 -0.28 6.24 -20.06
C GLU A 57 -0.81 6.34 -18.62
N ALA A 58 -1.96 5.72 -18.34
CA ALA A 58 -2.52 5.65 -16.99
C ALA A 58 -1.68 4.74 -16.10
N VAL A 59 -1.17 3.61 -16.60
CA VAL A 59 -0.24 2.74 -15.87
C VAL A 59 1.06 3.47 -15.53
N ASP A 60 1.62 4.23 -16.48
CA ASP A 60 2.84 5.01 -16.25
C ASP A 60 2.61 6.14 -15.25
N ALA A 61 1.43 6.76 -15.27
CA ALA A 61 1.06 7.76 -14.27
C ALA A 61 0.97 7.17 -12.86
N VAL A 62 0.38 5.97 -12.71
CA VAL A 62 0.39 5.24 -11.43
C VAL A 62 1.83 4.96 -10.98
N ARG A 63 2.67 4.41 -11.87
CA ARG A 63 4.05 4.05 -11.53
C ARG A 63 4.92 5.24 -11.15
N ARG A 64 4.75 6.38 -11.83
CA ARG A 64 5.45 7.64 -11.51
C ARG A 64 5.01 8.27 -10.19
N ALA A 65 3.80 7.97 -9.72
CA ALA A 65 3.28 8.46 -8.45
C ALA A 65 3.67 7.60 -7.24
N LEU A 66 4.42 6.52 -7.45
CA LEU A 66 4.85 5.57 -6.41
C LEU A 66 6.37 5.58 -6.27
N ASP A 67 6.86 5.19 -5.08
CA ASP A 67 8.28 4.88 -4.88
C ASP A 67 8.73 3.77 -5.86
N PRO A 68 9.96 3.82 -6.41
CA PRO A 68 10.43 2.86 -7.42
C PRO A 68 10.31 1.39 -7.00
N ASP A 69 10.64 1.09 -5.74
CA ASP A 69 10.55 -0.26 -5.18
C ASP A 69 9.11 -0.77 -5.08
N VAL A 70 8.15 0.14 -4.89
CA VAL A 70 6.73 -0.20 -4.86
C VAL A 70 6.21 -0.34 -6.29
N ALA A 71 6.58 0.58 -7.18
CA ALA A 71 6.20 0.58 -8.59
C ALA A 71 6.64 -0.71 -9.33
N ALA A 72 7.77 -1.30 -8.94
CA ALA A 72 8.25 -2.57 -9.50
C ALA A 72 7.42 -3.80 -9.11
N ARG A 73 6.67 -3.73 -7.99
CA ARG A 73 5.91 -4.86 -7.43
C ARG A 73 4.40 -4.73 -7.59
N VAL A 74 3.93 -3.56 -8.02
CA VAL A 74 2.51 -3.25 -8.10
C VAL A 74 1.88 -3.81 -9.37
N HIS A 75 0.69 -4.38 -9.23
CA HIS A 75 -0.16 -4.78 -10.35
C HIS A 75 -1.20 -3.69 -10.59
N VAL A 76 -1.20 -3.13 -11.80
CA VAL A 76 -2.12 -2.05 -12.21
C VAL A 76 -3.11 -2.60 -13.22
N GLN A 77 -4.40 -2.40 -12.94
CA GLN A 77 -5.49 -2.72 -13.85
C GLN A 77 -6.20 -1.43 -14.22
N VAL A 78 -6.26 -1.14 -15.52
CA VAL A 78 -6.95 0.03 -16.05
C VAL A 78 -8.15 -0.44 -16.85
N ARG A 79 -9.34 -0.01 -16.46
CA ARG A 79 -10.59 -0.26 -17.17
C ARG A 79 -11.11 1.07 -17.70
N ARG A 80 -10.81 1.34 -18.97
CA ARG A 80 -11.22 2.56 -19.67
C ARG A 80 -12.10 2.22 -20.88
N PRO A 81 -13.40 2.56 -20.87
CA PRO A 81 -14.24 2.48 -22.05
C PRO A 81 -13.85 3.55 -23.08
N HIS A 82 -13.87 3.23 -24.38
CA HIS A 82 -13.63 4.18 -25.48
C HIS A 82 -14.79 5.19 -25.70
N VAL A 83 -15.71 5.31 -24.74
CA VAL A 83 -16.91 6.14 -24.85
C VAL A 83 -16.79 7.27 -23.84
N VAL A 84 -16.78 8.51 -24.35
CA VAL A 84 -16.78 9.73 -23.54
C VAL A 84 -17.98 9.73 -22.58
N GLY A 85 -17.77 10.19 -21.35
CA GLY A 85 -18.78 10.25 -20.29
C GLY A 85 -18.95 8.95 -19.48
N ARG A 86 -18.36 7.83 -19.90
CA ARG A 86 -18.32 6.60 -19.09
C ARG A 86 -17.20 6.66 -18.03
N PRO A 87 -17.33 5.90 -16.92
CA PRO A 87 -16.29 5.85 -15.90
C PRO A 87 -15.06 5.08 -16.39
N ALA A 88 -13.89 5.71 -16.32
CA ALA A 88 -12.60 5.04 -16.32
C ALA A 88 -12.23 4.69 -14.87
N GLU A 89 -11.89 3.42 -14.64
CA GLU A 89 -11.50 2.88 -13.33
C GLU A 89 -10.05 2.41 -13.37
N VAL A 90 -9.27 2.80 -12.36
CA VAL A 90 -7.91 2.33 -12.17
C VAL A 90 -7.82 1.64 -10.83
N THR A 91 -7.44 0.37 -10.84
CA THR A 91 -7.20 -0.45 -9.65
C THR A 91 -5.71 -0.74 -9.54
N VAL A 92 -5.17 -0.51 -8.35
CA VAL A 92 -3.76 -0.70 -8.00
C VAL A 92 -3.68 -1.72 -6.88
N THR A 93 -2.91 -2.80 -7.08
CA THR A 93 -2.78 -3.91 -6.11
C THR A 93 -1.33 -4.18 -5.79
N LEU A 94 -0.99 -4.26 -4.51
CA LEU A 94 0.37 -4.50 -4.01
C LEU A 94 0.37 -5.64 -2.99
N PRO A 95 1.12 -6.73 -3.21
CA PRO A 95 1.40 -7.71 -2.17
C PRO A 95 2.48 -7.20 -1.21
N VAL A 96 2.13 -7.04 0.07
CA VAL A 96 3.04 -6.62 1.14
C VAL A 96 3.31 -7.80 2.07
N ARG A 97 4.59 -8.01 2.42
CA ARG A 97 4.99 -9.00 3.42
C ARG A 97 5.03 -8.35 4.80
N LEU A 98 4.39 -8.96 5.79
CA LEU A 98 4.44 -8.50 7.17
C LEU A 98 5.69 -9.06 7.86
N ALA A 99 6.55 -8.18 8.37
CA ALA A 99 7.68 -8.55 9.21
C ALA A 99 7.25 -9.35 10.48
N GLY A 100 8.07 -10.28 10.96
CA GLY A 100 7.78 -11.01 12.21
C GLY A 100 6.62 -12.03 12.19
N LEU A 101 5.70 -11.98 11.22
CA LEU A 101 4.57 -12.91 11.10
C LEU A 101 4.82 -13.97 10.03
N ALA A 102 5.85 -14.82 10.20
CA ALA A 102 6.15 -15.97 9.34
C ALA A 102 6.14 -15.71 7.81
N GLY A 103 6.37 -14.46 7.37
CA GLY A 103 6.28 -14.08 5.95
C GLY A 103 4.85 -13.95 5.41
N MET A 104 3.85 -13.77 6.28
CA MET A 104 2.45 -13.56 5.90
C MET A 104 2.34 -12.41 4.91
N THR A 105 1.62 -12.66 3.81
CA THR A 105 1.43 -11.68 2.74
C THR A 105 0.02 -11.13 2.77
N VAL A 106 -0.10 -9.80 2.77
CA VAL A 106 -1.36 -9.08 2.71
C VAL A 106 -1.41 -8.33 1.38
N ARG A 107 -2.54 -8.40 0.69
CA ARG A 107 -2.75 -7.65 -0.55
C ARG A 107 -3.40 -6.32 -0.23
N LEU A 108 -2.66 -5.24 -0.44
CA LEU A 108 -3.22 -3.89 -0.42
C LEU A 108 -3.83 -3.60 -1.78
N ARG A 109 -5.08 -3.16 -1.80
CA ARG A 109 -5.80 -2.80 -3.01
C ARG A 109 -6.36 -1.39 -2.86
N SER A 110 -6.23 -0.61 -3.91
CA SER A 110 -6.83 0.72 -4.00
C SER A 110 -7.41 0.92 -5.38
N SER A 111 -8.54 1.62 -5.48
CA SER A 111 -9.22 1.88 -6.74
C SER A 111 -9.71 3.32 -6.80
N ALA A 112 -9.60 3.95 -7.96
CA ALA A 112 -10.15 5.26 -8.24
C ALA A 112 -10.92 5.26 -9.56
N VAL A 113 -11.96 6.08 -9.63
CA VAL A 113 -12.84 6.20 -10.79
C VAL A 113 -12.95 7.67 -11.19
N MET A 114 -12.82 7.95 -12.48
CA MET A 114 -13.06 9.28 -13.07
C MET A 114 -13.88 9.15 -14.36
N ARG A 115 -14.60 10.21 -14.75
CA ARG A 115 -15.34 10.21 -16.01
C ARG A 115 -14.38 10.50 -17.17
N VAL A 116 -14.54 9.76 -18.28
CA VAL A 116 -13.78 10.00 -19.50
C VAL A 116 -14.22 11.32 -20.13
N GLU A 117 -13.26 12.22 -20.33
CA GLU A 117 -13.48 13.58 -20.88
C GLU A 117 -13.13 13.66 -22.36
N ARG A 118 -12.32 12.73 -22.89
CA ARG A 118 -11.85 12.72 -24.28
C ARG A 118 -11.68 11.32 -24.85
#